data_AF-A0A182KCF3-F1
#
_entry.id   AF-A0A182KCF3-F1
#
_cell.length_a   1.000
_cell.length_b   1.000
_cell.length_c   1.000
_cell.angle_alpha   90.00
_cell.angle_beta   90.00
_cell.angle_gamma   90.00
#
_symmetry.space_group_name_H-M   'P 1'
#
loop_
_entity.id
_entity.type
_entity.pdbx_description
1 polymer ?
#
loop_
_entity_poly.entity_id
_entity_poly.type
_entity_poly.pdbx_seq_one_letter_code
_entity_poly.pdbx_strand_id
1 'polypeptide(L)'
;VYKKTSSNQLLTLYLGSRELVARKGVIEPLKGVLYIDSKIINEAKIYGQLTLTFRYGREDEEVMGLKFCNEAVIALQQFWPRPVTAETESLTPLQVG
;
A
#
# COMPACT_ATOMS: atom_id res chain seq x y z
N VAL A 1 4.34 -6.83 13.34
CA VAL A 1 4.33 -5.68 12.41
C VAL A 1 5.31 -5.96 11.29
N TYR A 2 4.86 -5.87 10.04
CA TYR A 2 5.71 -6.00 8.85
C TYR A 2 6.22 -4.62 8.45
N LYS A 3 7.48 -4.54 8.04
CA LYS A 3 8.13 -3.29 7.62
C LYS A 3 8.72 -3.44 6.23
N LYS A 4 8.60 -2.41 5.40
CA LYS A 4 9.35 -2.28 4.15
C LYS A 4 9.80 -0.83 3.97
N THR A 5 11.08 -0.64 3.69
CA THR A 5 11.70 0.67 3.47
C THR A 5 12.06 0.80 2.00
N SER A 6 11.89 2.00 1.42
CA SER A 6 12.27 2.31 0.04
C SER A 6 13.79 2.25 -0.13
N SER A 7 14.28 2.03 -1.35
CA SER A 7 15.72 1.90 -1.63
C SER A 7 16.53 3.15 -1.24
N ASN A 8 15.93 4.33 -1.36
CA ASN A 8 16.51 5.61 -0.94
C ASN A 8 16.31 5.92 0.56
N GLN A 9 15.64 5.04 1.30
CA GLN A 9 15.38 5.14 2.74
C GLN A 9 14.47 6.30 3.18
N LEU A 10 13.82 7.00 2.24
CA LEU A 10 12.97 8.17 2.52
C LEU A 10 11.52 7.81 2.87
N LEU A 11 11.09 6.58 2.59
CA LEU A 11 9.75 6.08 2.89
C LEU A 11 9.84 4.75 3.61
N THR A 12 9.07 4.58 4.68
CA THR A 12 8.94 3.29 5.35
C THR A 12 7.47 2.96 5.62
N LEU A 13 7.00 1.86 5.05
CA LEU A 13 5.67 1.32 5.27
C LEU A 13 5.69 0.29 6.40
N TYR A 14 4.78 0.46 7.35
CA TYR A 14 4.50 -0.47 8.44
C TYR A 14 3.09 -1.03 8.27
N LEU A 15 2.93 -2.35 8.28
CA LEU A 15 1.64 -3.02 8.21
C LEU A 15 1.45 -3.92 9.44
N GLY A 16 0.22 -3.94 9.99
CA GLY A 16 -0.15 -4.85 11.06
C GLY A 16 -0.19 -6.30 10.60
N SER A 17 -0.83 -6.53 9.45
CA SER A 17 -1.00 -7.82 8.78
C SER A 17 -0.69 -7.69 7.29
N ARG A 18 -0.32 -8.79 6.63
CA ARG A 18 -0.22 -8.92 5.17
C ARG A 18 -1.36 -9.72 4.55
N GLU A 19 -2.23 -10.26 5.39
CA GLU A 19 -3.39 -11.03 4.97
C GLU A 19 -4.61 -10.10 4.91
N LEU A 20 -5.33 -10.16 3.80
CA LEU A 20 -6.64 -9.56 3.64
C LEU A 20 -7.67 -10.68 3.80
N VAL A 21 -8.42 -10.65 4.90
CA VAL A 21 -9.42 -11.68 5.19
C VAL A 21 -10.80 -11.16 4.79
N ALA A 22 -11.47 -11.90 3.91
CA ALA A 22 -12.85 -11.63 3.55
C ALA A 22 -13.80 -12.59 4.29
N ARG A 23 -14.73 -12.08 5.10
CA ARG A 23 -15.77 -12.87 5.78
C ARG A 23 -17.15 -12.32 5.44
N LYS A 24 -18.05 -13.19 4.96
CA LYS A 24 -19.46 -12.85 4.66
C LYS A 24 -19.62 -11.59 3.79
N GLY A 25 -18.75 -11.42 2.80
CA GLY A 25 -18.78 -10.27 1.88
C GLY A 25 -18.14 -8.99 2.41
N VAL A 26 -17.61 -8.98 3.64
CA VAL A 26 -16.86 -7.86 4.21
C VAL A 26 -15.37 -8.18 4.20
N ILE A 27 -14.55 -7.25 3.70
CA ILE A 27 -13.09 -7.36 3.71
C ILE A 27 -12.56 -6.59 4.92
N GLU A 28 -11.71 -7.23 5.71
CA GLU A 28 -11.03 -6.54 6.81
C GLU A 28 -10.07 -5.47 6.24
N PRO A 29 -10.10 -4.22 6.77
CA PRO A 29 -9.27 -3.15 6.24
C PRO A 29 -7.79 -3.42 6.50
N LEU A 30 -6.94 -3.13 5.49
CA LEU A 30 -5.50 -3.18 5.65
C LEU A 30 -5.04 -2.01 6.53
N LYS A 31 -4.53 -2.34 7.72
CA LYS A 31 -4.07 -1.35 8.69
C LYS A 31 -2.56 -1.17 8.63
N GLY A 32 -2.13 0.09 8.55
CA GLY A 32 -0.73 0.44 8.48
C GLY A 32 -0.43 1.91 8.77
N VAL A 33 0.86 2.21 8.80
CA VAL A 33 1.43 3.56 8.96
C VAL A 33 2.52 3.74 7.91
N LEU A 34 2.56 4.91 7.29
CA LEU A 34 3.65 5.33 6.41
C LEU A 34 4.49 6.40 7.11
N TYR A 35 5.75 6.08 7.37
CA TYR A 35 6.74 7.07 7.74
C TYR A 35 7.27 7.75 6.47
N ILE A 36 7.25 9.08 6.47
CA ILE A 36 7.72 9.94 5.38
C ILE A 36 8.85 10.79 5.94
N ASP A 37 10.04 10.67 5.36
CA ASP A 37 11.19 11.49 5.74
C ASP A 37 10.94 12.96 5.39
N SER A 38 11.34 13.86 6.30
CA SER A 38 11.11 15.30 6.14
C SER A 38 11.82 15.89 4.92
N LYS A 39 12.86 15.23 4.38
CA LYS A 39 13.58 15.68 3.17
C LYS A 39 12.69 15.72 1.94
N ILE A 40 11.66 14.87 1.83
CA ILE A 40 10.83 14.76 0.61
C ILE A 40 9.45 15.41 0.76
N ILE A 41 9.12 15.89 1.96
CA ILE A 41 7.78 16.34 2.32
C ILE A 41 7.34 17.61 1.56
N ASN A 42 8.31 18.42 1.13
CA ASN A 42 8.07 19.68 0.41
C ASN A 42 8.29 19.55 -1.11
N GLU A 43 8.86 18.43 -1.56
CA GLU A 43 9.29 18.26 -2.95
C GLU A 43 8.35 17.33 -3.73
N ALA A 44 7.57 16.51 -3.02
CA ALA A 44 6.77 15.46 -3.65
C ALA A 44 5.41 15.27 -2.98
N LYS A 45 4.47 14.78 -3.80
CA LYS A 45 3.23 14.19 -3.31
C LYS A 45 3.43 12.69 -3.12
N ILE A 46 2.97 12.16 -1.99
CA ILE A 46 3.12 10.76 -1.63
C ILE A 46 1.77 10.07 -1.75
N TYR A 47 1.74 9.00 -2.53
CA TYR A 47 0.55 8.21 -2.80
C TYR A 47 0.76 6.76 -2.35
N GLY A 48 -0.35 6.11 -1.99
CA GLY A 48 -0.45 4.67 -1.82
C GLY A 48 -1.42 4.09 -2.84
N GLN A 49 -1.06 2.95 -3.40
CA GLN A 49 -1.90 2.22 -4.32
C GLN A 49 -2.02 0.76 -3.86
N LEU A 50 -3.25 0.24 -3.90
CA LEU A 50 -3.53 -1.19 -3.78
C LEU A 50 -3.91 -1.72 -5.16
N THR A 51 -3.07 -2.61 -5.69
CA THR A 51 -3.26 -3.23 -7.01
C THR A 51 -3.50 -4.72 -6.85
N LEU A 52 -4.52 -5.25 -7.52
CA LEU A 52 -4.67 -6.69 -7.76
C LEU A 52 -4.03 -7.03 -9.11
N THR A 53 -3.14 -8.01 -9.10
CA THR A 53 -2.48 -8.51 -10.32
C THR A 53 -3.02 -9.90 -10.64
N PHE A 54 -3.73 -10.03 -11.75
CA PHE A 54 -4.19 -11.30 -12.32
C PHE A 54 -3.10 -11.85 -13.21
N ARG A 55 -2.33 -12.84 -12.74
CA ARG A 55 -1.31 -13.51 -13.54
C ARG A 55 -1.94 -14.66 -14.32
N TYR A 56 -1.62 -14.76 -15.61
CA TYR A 56 -2.06 -15.81 -16.51
C TYR A 56 -0.82 -16.59 -17.00
N GLY A 57 -1.00 -17.88 -17.33
CA GLY A 57 0.10 -18.76 -17.73
C GLY A 57 0.68 -19.56 -16.55
N ARG A 58 1.68 -20.41 -16.84
CA ARG A 58 2.38 -21.20 -15.81
C ARG A 58 3.57 -20.44 -15.22
N GLU A 59 3.91 -20.73 -13.97
CA GLU A 59 4.99 -20.07 -13.22
C GLU A 59 6.37 -20.25 -13.90
N ASP A 60 6.51 -21.35 -14.63
CA ASP A 60 7.67 -21.79 -15.41
C ASP A 60 7.64 -21.37 -16.90
N GLU A 61 6.54 -20.78 -17.38
CA GLU A 61 6.36 -20.28 -18.76
C GLU A 61 6.53 -18.74 -18.88
N GLU A 62 6.84 -18.02 -17.79
CA GLU A 62 7.38 -16.64 -17.85
C GLU A 62 8.81 -16.64 -18.42
N VAL A 63 8.99 -17.24 -19.59
CA VAL A 63 10.24 -17.32 -20.31
C VAL A 63 10.20 -16.25 -21.38
N MET A 64 11.17 -15.34 -21.37
CA MET A 64 11.43 -14.29 -22.37
C MET A 64 10.87 -12.88 -22.09
N GLY A 65 10.55 -12.54 -20.84
CA GLY A 65 10.26 -11.14 -20.46
C GLY A 65 8.89 -10.61 -20.89
N LEU A 66 7.98 -11.50 -21.28
CA LEU A 66 6.57 -11.17 -21.52
C LEU A 66 5.78 -11.27 -20.22
N LYS A 67 5.14 -10.18 -19.80
CA LYS A 67 4.31 -10.12 -18.60
C LYS A 67 2.86 -10.47 -18.97
N PHE A 68 2.45 -11.71 -18.72
CA PHE A 68 1.07 -12.14 -18.91
C PHE A 68 0.25 -11.85 -17.66
N CYS A 69 0.00 -10.58 -17.38
CA CYS A 69 -0.91 -10.23 -16.31
C CYS A 69 -1.80 -9.06 -16.68
N ASN A 70 -2.99 -9.03 -16.07
CA ASN A 70 -3.80 -7.83 -16.00
C ASN A 70 -3.70 -7.25 -14.59
N GLU A 71 -3.76 -5.93 -14.47
CA GLU A 71 -3.70 -5.23 -13.19
C GLU A 71 -4.98 -4.42 -13.01
N ALA A 72 -5.60 -4.54 -11.84
CA ALA A 72 -6.71 -3.71 -11.41
C ALA A 72 -6.29 -2.86 -10.22
N VAL A 73 -6.38 -1.53 -10.35
CA VAL A 73 -6.19 -0.61 -9.23
C VAL A 73 -7.47 -0.60 -8.40
N ILE A 74 -7.39 -1.11 -7.17
CA ILE A 74 -8.53 -1.21 -6.25
C ILE A 74 -8.68 0.04 -5.42
N ALA A 75 -7.56 0.63 -5.01
CA ALA A 75 -7.54 1.87 -4.27
C ALA A 75 -6.30 2.68 -4.63
N LEU A 76 -6.47 3.99 -4.72
CA LEU A 76 -5.41 4.97 -4.88
C LEU A 76 -5.69 6.13 -3.93
N GLN A 77 -4.77 6.42 -3.02
CA GLN A 77 -4.95 7.45 -2.01
C GLN A 77 -3.71 8.33 -1.91
N GLN A 78 -3.91 9.64 -1.75
CA GLN A 78 -2.83 10.57 -1.39
C GLN A 78 -2.63 10.56 0.12
N PHE A 79 -1.41 10.23 0.57
CA PHE A 79 -1.03 10.28 1.98
C PHE A 79 -0.43 11.64 2.35
N TRP A 80 0.33 12.25 1.44
CA TRP A 80 0.94 13.56 1.68
C TRP A 80 0.95 14.44 0.42
N PRO A 81 0.69 15.76 0.51
CA PRO A 81 0.06 16.42 1.66
C PRO A 81 -1.31 15.80 1.95
N ARG A 82 -1.76 15.80 3.22
CA ARG A 82 -3.07 15.21 3.55
C ARG A 82 -4.17 15.97 2.79
N PRO A 83 -5.05 15.27 2.05
CA PRO A 83 -6.19 15.91 1.40
C PRO A 83 -7.09 16.61 2.43
N VAL A 84 -7.66 17.75 2.07
CA VAL A 84 -8.53 18.55 2.95
C VAL A 84 -9.81 17.79 3.35
N THR A 85 -10.25 16.84 2.53
CA THR A 85 -11.42 16.00 2.75
C THR A 85 -11.13 14.69 3.49
N ALA A 86 -9.87 14.45 3.92
CA ALA A 86 -9.55 13.26 4.67
C ALA A 86 -10.13 13.39 6.08
N GLU A 87 -11.29 12.78 6.32
CA GLU A 87 -11.81 12.59 7.68
C GLU A 87 -10.73 11.90 8.52
N THR A 88 -10.50 12.42 9.71
CA THR A 88 -9.53 11.84 10.62
C THR A 88 -10.16 10.59 11.23
N GLU A 89 -10.02 9.45 10.55
CA GLU A 89 -10.43 8.17 11.11
C GLU A 89 -9.75 7.95 12.48
N SER A 90 -10.50 7.37 13.42
CA SER A 90 -9.98 7.05 14.74
C SER A 90 -8.75 6.14 14.60
N LEU A 91 -7.61 6.58 15.13
CA LEU A 91 -6.36 5.84 15.08
C LEU A 91 -6.54 4.47 15.77
N THR A 92 -6.07 3.42 15.10
CA THR A 92 -6.03 2.08 15.69
C THR A 92 -4.88 1.99 16.71
N PRO A 93 -4.87 1.03 17.65
CA PRO A 93 -3.77 0.89 18.63
C PRO A 93 -2.38 0.74 17.99
N LEU A 94 -2.30 0.22 16.76
CA LEU A 94 -1.05 0.16 15.99
C LEU A 94 -0.56 1.55 15.53
N GLN A 95 -1.47 2.50 15.41
CA GLN A 95 -1.25 3.86 14.89
C GLN A 95 -1.16 4.90 16.01
N VAL A 96 -1.44 4.52 17.25
CA VAL A 96 -1.23 5.36 18.43
C VAL A 96 0.15 5.04 18.99
N GLY A 97 1.09 5.96 18.80
CA GLY A 97 2.45 5.94 19.36
C GLY A 97 2.75 7.28 20.00
#